data_AF-A0A7X6ZYJ6-F1
#
_entry.id   AF-A0A7X6ZYJ6-F1
#
_cell.length_a   1.000
_cell.length_b   1.000
_cell.length_c   1.000
_cell.angle_alpha   90.00
_cell.angle_beta   90.00
_cell.angle_gamma   90.00
#
_symmetry.space_group_name_H-M   'P 1'
#
loop_
_entity.id
_entity.type
_entity.pdbx_description
1 polymer ?
#
loop_
_entity_poly.entity_id
_entity_poly.type
_entity_poly.pdbx_seq_one_letter_code
_entity_poly.pdbx_strand_id
1 'polypeptide(L)'
;MSEFLKELGPEFYIIFLALAVILIVIFIIIAKVFQISRAIGNRTLKVKENLILDNSEVLVEFSIINQSYIDNEISELGLYYEKRKIQIEVDSINIVARDSYKKIISIDQMRMLLNLFDYKLKKVRIYFEDSVGNIKLSKARLSRKHLKNILKAEKKVEVIKERKERIENGNLTANDRARIFFGQLASPFVMLNHVITRSLNKKLSDYQMKKLVKQEKRKLTEEIRRQQEAEKRRVKKEELEAQLQLQKLRAETVAEKNDTPNEEIIIEKAVDEIEKTDDVEILVPDESNEEDGK
;
A
#
# COMPACT_ATOMS: atom_id res chain seq x y z
N MET A 1 -44.44 70.13 3.94
CA MET A 1 -43.29 69.45 3.28
C MET A 1 -43.21 69.72 1.78
N SER A 2 -44.32 69.78 1.03
CA SER A 2 -44.29 70.05 -0.42
C SER A 2 -44.03 71.52 -0.80
N GLU A 3 -44.35 72.48 0.07
CA GLU A 3 -44.04 73.91 -0.14
C GLU A 3 -42.53 74.20 -0.05
N PHE A 4 -41.83 73.54 0.89
CA PHE A 4 -40.38 73.67 1.04
C PHE A 4 -39.65 73.27 -0.25
N LEU A 5 -40.08 72.20 -0.91
CA LEU A 5 -39.56 71.75 -2.21
C LEU A 5 -39.78 72.79 -3.31
N LYS A 6 -40.89 73.54 -3.30
CA LYS A 6 -41.21 74.55 -4.33
C LYS A 6 -40.40 75.85 -4.20
N GLU A 7 -39.84 76.15 -3.01
CA GLU A 7 -39.00 77.33 -2.78
C GLU A 7 -37.51 77.12 -3.07
N LEU A 8 -37.07 75.88 -3.33
CA LEU A 8 -35.67 75.63 -3.70
C LEU A 8 -35.38 76.13 -5.12
N GLY A 9 -34.31 76.92 -5.25
CA GLY A 9 -33.79 77.32 -6.55
C GLY A 9 -33.40 76.10 -7.42
N PRO A 10 -33.45 76.22 -8.76
CA PRO A 10 -33.14 75.13 -9.69
C PRO A 10 -31.76 74.49 -9.47
N GLU A 11 -30.80 75.26 -8.95
CA GLU A 11 -29.46 74.81 -8.57
C GLU A 11 -29.47 73.70 -7.51
N PHE A 12 -30.38 73.77 -6.54
CA PHE A 12 -30.48 72.75 -5.49
C PHE A 12 -30.96 71.41 -6.04
N TYR A 13 -31.85 71.42 -7.04
CA TYR A 13 -32.30 70.19 -7.71
C TYR A 13 -31.14 69.47 -8.40
N ILE A 14 -30.22 70.23 -9.03
CA ILE A 14 -29.02 69.70 -9.67
C ILE A 14 -28.08 69.08 -8.62
N ILE A 15 -27.89 69.76 -7.48
CA ILE A 15 -27.06 69.26 -6.38
C ILE A 15 -27.65 67.97 -5.78
N PHE A 16 -28.96 67.91 -5.54
CA PHE A 16 -29.61 66.70 -5.04
C PHE A 16 -29.52 65.53 -6.02
N LEU A 17 -29.68 65.78 -7.32
CA LEU A 17 -29.50 64.75 -8.36
C LEU A 17 -28.05 64.23 -8.38
N ALA A 18 -27.07 65.13 -8.34
CA ALA A 18 -25.65 64.76 -8.29
C ALA A 18 -25.34 63.93 -7.03
N LEU A 19 -25.88 64.32 -5.88
CA LEU A 19 -25.69 63.60 -4.62
C LEU A 19 -26.36 62.22 -4.64
N ALA A 20 -27.55 62.10 -5.24
CA ALA A 20 -28.21 60.81 -5.45
C ALA A 20 -27.38 59.89 -6.37
N VAL A 21 -26.81 60.43 -7.45
CA VAL A 21 -25.93 59.66 -8.36
C VAL A 21 -24.66 59.20 -7.62
N ILE A 22 -24.02 60.07 -6.84
CA ILE A 22 -22.85 59.70 -6.03
C ILE A 22 -23.21 58.59 -5.04
N LEU A 23 -24.35 58.69 -4.37
CA LEU A 23 -24.81 57.71 -3.40
C LEU A 23 -25.07 56.35 -4.06
N ILE A 24 -25.68 56.32 -5.25
CA ILE A 24 -25.85 55.10 -6.04
C ILE A 24 -24.49 54.48 -6.41
N VAL A 25 -23.52 55.29 -6.85
CA VAL A 25 -22.17 54.82 -7.18
C VAL A 25 -21.48 54.20 -5.96
N ILE A 26 -21.59 54.82 -4.79
CA ILE A 26 -21.06 54.28 -3.53
C ILE A 26 -21.69 52.90 -3.23
N PHE A 27 -23.01 52.76 -3.34
CA PHE A 27 -23.69 51.48 -3.14
C PHE A 27 -23.21 50.40 -4.11
N ILE A 28 -22.99 50.73 -5.38
CA ILE A 28 -22.47 49.80 -6.39
C ILE A 28 -21.05 49.35 -6.02
N ILE A 29 -20.19 50.28 -5.60
CA ILE A 29 -18.81 49.97 -5.18
C ILE A 29 -18.83 49.05 -3.96
N ILE A 30 -19.63 49.36 -2.94
CA ILE A 30 -19.77 48.53 -1.74
C ILE A 30 -20.24 47.11 -2.13
N ALA A 31 -21.27 46.99 -2.98
CA ALA A 31 -21.76 45.70 -3.44
C ALA A 31 -20.69 44.89 -4.19
N LYS A 32 -19.90 45.53 -5.05
CA LYS A 32 -18.76 44.91 -5.76
C LYS A 32 -17.68 44.43 -4.78
N VAL A 33 -17.32 45.25 -3.79
CA VAL A 33 -16.33 44.90 -2.77
C VAL A 33 -16.80 43.69 -1.95
N PHE A 34 -18.07 43.66 -1.53
CA PHE A 34 -18.65 42.50 -0.85
C PHE A 34 -18.61 41.22 -1.69
N GLN A 35 -18.93 41.31 -2.99
CA GLN A 35 -18.86 40.17 -3.90
C GLN A 35 -17.43 39.63 -4.05
N ILE A 36 -16.45 40.52 -4.22
CA ILE A 36 -15.03 40.15 -4.35
C ILE A 36 -14.52 39.52 -3.05
N SER A 37 -14.79 40.15 -1.91
CA SER A 37 -14.42 39.64 -0.58
C SER A 37 -14.96 38.22 -0.37
N ARG A 38 -16.25 38.00 -0.68
CA ARG A 38 -16.87 36.68 -0.58
C ARG A 38 -16.25 35.65 -1.54
N ALA A 39 -15.89 36.07 -2.76
CA ALA A 39 -15.24 35.19 -3.73
C ALA A 39 -13.83 34.77 -3.29
N ILE A 40 -13.07 35.69 -2.69
CA ILE A 40 -11.73 35.42 -2.14
C ILE A 40 -11.87 34.48 -0.94
N GLY A 41 -12.70 34.83 0.05
CA GLY A 41 -12.94 34.00 1.23
C GLY A 41 -13.39 32.58 0.86
N ASN A 42 -14.23 32.43 -0.17
CA ASN A 42 -14.66 31.12 -0.66
C ASN A 42 -13.52 30.23 -1.20
N ARG A 43 -12.47 30.80 -1.78
CA ARG A 43 -11.35 30.06 -2.38
C ARG A 43 -10.22 29.74 -1.41
N THR A 44 -10.12 30.43 -0.27
CA THR A 44 -9.00 30.25 0.66
C THR A 44 -9.12 28.96 1.48
N LEU A 45 -10.27 28.71 2.10
CA LEU A 45 -10.46 27.58 3.01
C LEU A 45 -11.26 26.43 2.38
N LYS A 46 -10.73 25.20 2.45
CA LYS A 46 -11.36 23.98 1.95
C LYS A 46 -11.47 22.91 3.03
N VAL A 47 -12.66 22.33 3.18
CA VAL A 47 -12.89 21.22 4.11
C VAL A 47 -12.66 19.88 3.42
N LYS A 48 -11.83 19.05 4.04
CA LYS A 48 -11.63 17.64 3.73
C LYS A 48 -12.12 16.79 4.91
N GLU A 49 -12.66 15.64 4.58
CA GLU A 49 -13.16 14.66 5.54
C GLU A 49 -12.43 13.35 5.27
N ASN A 50 -11.85 12.75 6.31
CA ASN A 50 -11.23 11.43 6.26
C ASN A 50 -11.83 10.54 7.35
N LEU A 51 -11.90 9.23 7.09
CA LEU A 51 -12.20 8.24 8.11
C LEU A 51 -10.90 7.54 8.52
N ILE A 52 -10.64 7.54 9.82
CA ILE A 52 -9.47 6.89 10.42
C ILE A 52 -10.01 5.73 11.26
N LEU A 53 -9.39 4.56 11.09
CA LEU A 53 -9.64 3.43 11.97
C LEU A 53 -8.52 3.43 13.01
N ASP A 54 -8.87 3.65 14.27
CA ASP A 54 -7.92 3.62 15.38
C ASP A 54 -8.46 2.73 16.49
N ASN A 55 -7.68 1.73 16.92
CA ASN A 55 -8.00 0.82 18.02
C ASN A 55 -9.44 0.24 17.99
N SER A 56 -9.94 -0.12 16.80
CA SER A 56 -11.32 -0.62 16.54
C SER A 56 -12.44 0.41 16.62
N GLU A 57 -12.15 1.67 16.89
CA GLU A 57 -13.09 2.77 16.76
C GLU A 57 -12.93 3.46 15.40
N VAL A 58 -14.06 3.90 14.84
CA VAL A 58 -14.07 4.67 13.60
C VAL A 58 -14.12 6.15 13.96
N LEU A 59 -13.03 6.83 13.67
CA LEU A 59 -12.85 8.25 13.88
C LEU A 59 -13.07 9.02 12.57
N VAL A 60 -13.64 10.21 12.70
CA VAL A 60 -13.82 11.17 11.62
C VAL A 60 -12.84 12.32 11.84
N GLU A 61 -11.92 12.49 10.89
CA GLU A 61 -11.05 13.66 10.84
C GLU A 61 -11.65 14.70 9.89
N PHE A 62 -11.97 15.87 10.44
CA PHE A 62 -12.27 17.06 9.67
C PHE A 62 -11.00 17.88 9.53
N SER A 63 -10.53 18.08 8.29
CA SER A 63 -9.40 18.96 8.01
C SER A 63 -9.86 20.21 7.29
N ILE A 64 -9.61 21.38 7.87
CA ILE A 64 -9.81 22.68 7.22
C ILE A 64 -8.46 23.11 6.67
N ILE A 65 -8.32 23.05 5.36
CA ILE A 65 -7.09 23.32 4.63
C ILE A 65 -7.09 24.78 4.17
N ASN A 66 -6.06 25.52 4.57
CA ASN A 66 -5.80 26.86 4.07
C ASN A 66 -5.00 26.78 2.76
N GLN A 67 -5.67 27.09 1.65
CA GLN A 67 -5.08 27.12 0.32
C GLN A 67 -4.41 28.46 -0.01
N SER A 68 -4.56 29.48 0.85
CA SER A 68 -3.98 30.80 0.66
C SER A 68 -2.59 30.93 1.27
N TYR A 69 -1.89 32.02 0.92
CA TYR A 69 -0.58 32.39 1.48
C TYR A 69 -0.68 33.32 2.69
N ILE A 70 -1.89 33.52 3.22
CA ILE A 70 -2.15 34.38 4.37
C ILE A 70 -2.83 33.51 5.43
N ASP A 71 -2.56 33.82 6.69
CA ASP A 71 -3.20 33.20 7.84
C ASP A 71 -4.69 33.53 7.85
N ASN A 72 -5.54 32.53 8.11
CA ASN A 72 -6.98 32.72 8.18
C ASN A 72 -7.50 32.24 9.52
N GLU A 73 -8.43 33.00 10.07
CA GLU A 73 -9.05 32.68 11.35
C GLU A 73 -10.46 32.13 11.13
N ILE A 74 -10.75 31.00 11.79
CA ILE A 74 -12.09 30.44 11.89
C ILE A 74 -12.60 30.65 13.32
N SER A 75 -13.87 30.99 13.46
CA SER A 75 -14.50 31.23 14.76
C SER A 75 -15.31 30.03 15.24
N GLU A 76 -15.77 29.19 14.33
CA GLU A 76 -16.62 28.05 14.67
C GLU A 76 -16.44 26.90 13.69
N LEU A 77 -16.45 25.67 14.22
CA LEU A 77 -16.50 24.43 13.46
C LEU A 77 -17.62 23.54 13.98
N GLY A 78 -18.43 23.00 13.08
CA GLY A 78 -19.54 22.14 13.46
C GLY A 78 -20.20 21.35 12.34
N LEU A 79 -21.35 20.77 12.67
CA LEU A 79 -22.20 20.00 11.78
C LEU A 79 -23.53 20.71 11.55
N TYR A 80 -23.97 20.71 10.31
CA TYR A 80 -25.26 21.23 9.91
C TYR A 80 -26.19 20.08 9.55
N TYR A 81 -27.25 19.91 10.35
CA TYR A 81 -28.21 18.83 10.22
C TYR A 81 -29.64 19.35 10.41
N GLU A 82 -30.55 19.01 9.50
CA GLU A 82 -31.96 19.41 9.56
C GLU A 82 -32.23 20.90 9.80
N LYS A 83 -31.42 21.77 9.16
CA LYS A 83 -31.47 23.23 9.34
C LYS A 83 -31.02 23.72 10.73
N ARG A 84 -30.37 22.86 11.52
CA ARG A 84 -29.79 23.20 12.82
C ARG A 84 -28.27 23.18 12.70
N LYS A 85 -27.63 24.20 13.28
CA LYS A 85 -26.18 24.24 13.53
C LYS A 85 -25.92 23.46 14.82
N ILE A 86 -24.97 22.54 14.78
CA ILE A 86 -24.50 21.77 15.92
C ILE A 86 -23.01 22.05 16.04
N GLN A 87 -22.65 22.77 17.10
CA GLN A 87 -21.29 23.25 17.30
C GLN A 87 -20.44 22.09 17.85
N ILE A 88 -19.26 21.89 17.28
CA ILE A 88 -18.27 20.95 17.81
C ILE A 88 -17.19 21.72 18.58
N GLU A 89 -16.80 22.89 18.06
CA GLU A 89 -15.75 23.72 18.61
C GLU A 89 -16.06 25.19 18.33
N VAL A 90 -15.96 26.02 19.36
CA VAL A 90 -16.25 27.45 19.33
C VAL A 90 -15.05 28.19 19.88
N ASP A 91 -13.94 28.12 19.14
CA ASP A 91 -12.69 28.80 19.47
C ASP A 91 -12.18 29.54 18.23
N SER A 92 -11.58 30.71 18.43
CA SER A 92 -10.84 31.43 17.41
C SER A 92 -9.57 30.65 17.05
N ILE A 93 -9.63 29.87 15.97
CA ILE A 93 -8.52 29.04 15.52
C ILE A 93 -7.85 29.74 14.34
N ASN A 94 -6.60 30.14 14.53
CA ASN A 94 -5.78 30.66 13.45
C ASN A 94 -5.17 29.49 12.65
N ILE A 95 -5.50 29.41 11.36
CA ILE A 95 -4.96 28.43 10.41
C ILE A 95 -3.88 29.11 9.58
N VAL A 96 -2.63 28.71 9.85
CA VAL A 96 -1.44 29.21 9.15
C VAL A 96 -1.56 29.03 7.64
N ALA A 97 -0.97 29.97 6.89
CA ALA A 97 -0.83 29.89 5.45
C ALA A 97 -0.32 28.51 5.00
N ARG A 98 -0.97 27.93 3.98
CA ARG A 98 -0.65 26.60 3.40
C ARG A 98 -0.75 25.41 4.36
N ASP A 99 -1.24 25.59 5.58
CA ASP A 99 -1.42 24.52 6.55
C ASP A 99 -2.88 24.06 6.68
N SER A 100 -3.12 23.04 7.49
CA SER A 100 -4.45 22.51 7.78
C SER A 100 -4.68 22.36 9.27
N TYR A 101 -5.83 22.89 9.72
CA TYR A 101 -6.35 22.56 11.03
C TYR A 101 -7.11 21.24 10.98
N LYS A 102 -6.94 20.39 12.00
CA LYS A 102 -7.53 19.06 12.06
C LYS A 102 -8.29 18.89 13.36
N LYS A 103 -9.57 18.51 13.24
CA LYS A 103 -10.40 18.10 14.37
C LYS A 103 -10.83 16.65 14.18
N ILE A 104 -10.63 15.85 15.21
CA ILE A 104 -11.02 14.44 15.22
C ILE A 104 -12.22 14.29 16.16
N ILE A 105 -13.26 13.61 15.68
CA ILE A 105 -14.40 13.20 16.49
C ILE A 105 -14.71 11.73 16.24
N SER A 106 -15.22 11.00 17.21
CA SER A 106 -15.66 9.63 16.97
C SER A 106 -17.00 9.61 16.22
N ILE A 107 -17.25 8.55 15.45
CA ILE A 107 -18.55 8.35 14.79
C ILE A 107 -19.69 8.30 15.81
N ASP A 108 -19.46 7.74 16.99
CA ASP A 108 -20.46 7.65 18.04
C ASP A 108 -20.77 9.02 18.66
N GLN A 109 -19.74 9.84 18.91
CA GLN A 109 -19.94 11.23 19.30
C GLN A 109 -20.73 11.99 18.23
N MET A 110 -20.39 11.79 16.96
CA MET A 110 -21.12 12.39 15.84
C MET A 110 -22.60 11.98 15.84
N ARG A 111 -22.90 10.72 16.15
CA ARG A 111 -24.27 10.22 16.26
C ARG A 111 -25.03 10.89 17.42
N MET A 112 -24.40 11.00 18.58
CA MET A 112 -24.97 11.66 19.76
C MET A 112 -25.27 13.12 19.47
N LEU A 113 -24.31 13.85 18.91
CA LEU A 113 -24.46 15.27 18.53
C LEU A 113 -25.61 15.49 17.55
N LEU A 114 -25.80 14.57 16.59
CA LEU A 114 -26.87 14.63 15.61
C LEU A 114 -28.23 14.19 16.15
N ASN A 115 -28.32 13.70 17.39
CA ASN A 115 -29.54 13.16 18.01
C ASN A 115 -30.26 12.14 17.12
N LEU A 116 -29.50 11.20 16.55
CA LEU A 116 -30.02 10.20 15.63
C LEU A 116 -30.69 9.04 16.38
N PHE A 117 -31.94 9.27 16.80
CA PHE A 117 -32.81 8.23 17.37
C PHE A 117 -33.54 7.41 16.29
N ASP A 118 -33.79 8.01 15.12
CA ASP A 118 -34.43 7.33 14.00
C ASP A 118 -33.43 6.67 13.04
N TYR A 119 -33.83 5.56 12.41
CA TYR A 119 -33.07 4.90 11.34
C TYR A 119 -32.94 5.70 10.03
N LYS A 120 -33.47 6.93 9.98
CA LYS A 120 -33.47 7.80 8.79
C LYS A 120 -32.43 8.90 8.93
N LEU A 121 -31.36 8.80 8.14
CA LEU A 121 -30.31 9.82 8.08
C LEU A 121 -30.52 10.80 6.91
N LYS A 122 -30.82 12.08 7.22
CA LYS A 122 -30.89 13.16 6.22
C LYS A 122 -29.48 13.59 5.74
N LYS A 123 -29.38 14.73 5.06
CA LYS A 123 -28.11 15.26 4.54
C LYS A 123 -27.35 15.91 5.70
N VAL A 124 -26.20 15.36 6.05
CA VAL A 124 -25.25 15.97 6.99
C VAL A 124 -24.23 16.80 6.22
N ARG A 125 -23.94 18.00 6.71
CA ARG A 125 -22.90 18.89 6.17
C ARG A 125 -21.97 19.30 7.30
N ILE A 126 -20.69 19.48 7.00
CA ILE A 126 -19.74 20.14 7.90
C ILE A 126 -19.84 21.63 7.61
N TYR A 127 -19.87 22.45 8.64
CA TYR A 127 -19.77 23.89 8.48
C TYR A 127 -18.60 24.45 9.26
N PHE A 128 -18.07 25.54 8.75
CA PHE A 128 -17.18 26.41 9.50
C PHE A 128 -17.61 27.86 9.26
N GLU A 129 -17.33 28.71 10.23
CA GLU A 129 -17.60 30.14 10.19
C GLU A 129 -16.27 30.89 10.26
N ASP A 130 -16.01 31.75 9.28
CA ASP A 130 -14.84 32.63 9.25
C ASP A 130 -15.00 33.77 10.29
N SER A 131 -13.92 34.46 10.65
CA SER A 131 -13.95 35.63 11.56
C SER A 131 -14.88 36.77 11.13
N VAL A 132 -15.24 36.83 9.85
CA VAL A 132 -16.18 37.81 9.27
C VAL A 132 -17.65 37.34 9.36
N GLY A 133 -17.91 36.15 9.91
CA GLY A 133 -19.26 35.55 9.99
C GLY A 133 -19.73 34.85 8.72
N ASN A 134 -18.81 34.56 7.79
CA ASN A 134 -19.14 33.83 6.57
C ASN A 134 -19.22 32.32 6.86
N ILE A 135 -20.42 31.75 6.67
CA ILE A 135 -20.63 30.30 6.86
C ILE A 135 -20.38 29.56 5.56
N LYS A 136 -19.46 28.59 5.59
CA LYS A 136 -19.29 27.63 4.50
C LYS A 136 -19.82 26.27 4.87
N LEU A 137 -20.43 25.61 3.88
CA LEU A 137 -21.01 24.27 4.03
C LEU A 137 -20.33 23.27 3.09
N SER A 138 -19.74 22.22 3.65
CA SER A 138 -19.20 21.08 2.91
C SER A 138 -20.04 19.82 3.16
N LYS A 139 -20.10 18.91 2.19
CA LYS A 139 -20.86 17.66 2.33
C LYS A 139 -20.03 16.64 3.14
N ALA A 140 -20.55 16.17 4.27
CA ALA A 140 -19.98 15.03 5.01
C ALA A 140 -20.36 13.72 4.27
N ARG A 141 -19.59 13.34 3.25
CA ARG A 141 -19.91 12.19 2.39
C ARG A 141 -19.55 10.88 3.08
N LEU A 142 -18.36 10.80 3.66
CA LEU A 142 -17.81 9.57 4.22
C LEU A 142 -18.50 9.21 5.53
N SER A 143 -18.57 10.15 6.47
CA SER A 143 -19.21 9.92 7.78
C SER A 143 -20.68 9.61 7.62
N ARG A 144 -21.38 10.31 6.72
CA ARG A 144 -22.78 10.01 6.41
C ARG A 144 -22.95 8.60 5.84
N LYS A 145 -22.08 8.17 4.93
CA LYS A 145 -22.14 6.81 4.36
C LYS A 145 -21.93 5.77 5.46
N HIS A 146 -20.98 6.00 6.35
CA HIS A 146 -20.67 5.11 7.46
C HIS A 146 -21.81 5.05 8.48
N LEU A 147 -22.29 6.18 8.99
CA LEU A 147 -23.47 6.28 9.87
C LEU A 147 -24.70 5.61 9.26
N LYS A 148 -24.95 5.81 7.96
CA LYS A 148 -26.08 5.16 7.27
C LYS A 148 -25.94 3.64 7.25
N ASN A 149 -24.72 3.10 7.16
CA ASN A 149 -24.50 1.66 7.18
C ASN A 149 -24.71 1.09 8.58
N ILE A 150 -24.25 1.78 9.63
CA ILE A 150 -24.49 1.42 11.03
C ILE A 150 -26.00 1.36 11.31
N LEU A 151 -26.73 2.45 11.03
CA LEU A 151 -28.18 2.51 11.27
C LEU A 151 -28.95 1.44 10.50
N LYS A 152 -28.50 1.08 9.29
CA LYS A 152 -29.09 -0.02 8.52
C LYS A 152 -28.81 -1.38 9.13
N ALA A 153 -27.62 -1.59 9.68
CA ALA A 153 -27.24 -2.84 10.34
C ALA A 153 -28.06 -3.02 11.63
N GLU A 154 -28.16 -1.97 12.44
CA GLU A 154 -28.98 -1.96 13.67
C GLU A 154 -30.45 -2.28 13.37
N LYS A 155 -31.04 -1.61 12.38
CA LYS A 155 -32.41 -1.89 11.96
C LYS A 155 -32.60 -3.34 11.52
N LYS A 156 -31.63 -3.93 10.82
CA LYS A 156 -31.70 -5.34 10.43
C LYS A 156 -31.65 -6.26 11.65
N VAL A 157 -30.79 -5.95 12.62
CA VAL A 157 -30.68 -6.73 13.87
C VAL A 157 -31.98 -6.67 14.66
N GLU A 158 -32.59 -5.49 14.79
CA GLU A 158 -33.89 -5.31 15.46
C GLU A 158 -34.98 -6.11 14.75
N VAL A 159 -35.11 -5.99 13.42
CA VAL A 159 -36.09 -6.75 12.64
C VAL A 159 -35.89 -8.27 12.78
N ILE A 160 -34.64 -8.73 12.87
CA ILE A 160 -34.33 -10.15 13.11
C ILE A 160 -34.73 -10.55 14.53
N LYS A 161 -34.46 -9.73 15.55
CA LYS A 161 -34.84 -9.99 16.94
C LYS A 161 -36.36 -10.08 17.09
N GLU A 162 -37.09 -9.07 16.62
CA GLU A 162 -38.56 -9.08 16.64
C GLU A 162 -39.12 -10.30 15.89
N ARG A 163 -38.49 -10.69 14.78
CA ARG A 163 -38.91 -11.88 14.03
C ARG A 163 -38.67 -13.15 14.82
N LYS A 164 -37.54 -13.28 15.51
CA LYS A 164 -37.25 -14.44 16.37
C LYS A 164 -38.29 -14.54 17.48
N GLU A 165 -38.58 -13.42 18.16
CA GLU A 165 -39.61 -13.35 19.19
C GLU A 165 -40.99 -13.75 18.64
N ARG A 166 -41.36 -13.29 17.43
CA ARG A 166 -42.61 -13.72 16.77
C ARG A 166 -42.65 -15.22 16.45
N ILE A 167 -41.53 -15.80 16.04
CA ILE A 167 -41.42 -17.24 15.75
C ILE A 167 -41.54 -18.05 17.04
N GLU A 168 -40.85 -17.62 18.10
CA GLU A 168 -40.88 -18.27 19.43
C GLU A 168 -42.28 -18.21 20.04
N ASN A 169 -42.98 -17.08 19.89
CA ASN A 169 -44.35 -16.88 20.34
C ASN A 169 -45.41 -17.50 19.41
N GLY A 170 -45.02 -18.15 18.30
CA GLY A 170 -45.94 -18.77 17.34
C GLY A 170 -46.78 -17.80 16.47
N ASN A 171 -46.65 -16.48 16.67
CA ASN A 171 -47.40 -15.45 15.95
C ASN A 171 -46.74 -15.11 14.60
N LEU A 172 -46.79 -16.07 13.67
CA LEU A 172 -46.18 -15.95 12.34
C LEU A 172 -47.04 -15.14 11.36
N THR A 173 -46.47 -14.06 10.83
CA THR A 173 -47.03 -13.29 9.70
C THR A 173 -47.05 -14.12 8.40
N ALA A 174 -47.94 -13.80 7.46
CA ALA A 174 -48.00 -14.46 6.15
C ALA A 174 -46.66 -14.45 5.40
N ASN A 175 -45.93 -13.33 5.46
CA ASN A 175 -44.57 -13.21 4.89
C ASN A 175 -43.54 -14.12 5.57
N ASP A 176 -43.66 -14.34 6.89
CA ASP A 176 -42.76 -15.23 7.61
C ASP A 176 -42.99 -16.68 7.19
N ARG A 177 -44.26 -17.08 7.03
CA ARG A 177 -44.65 -18.41 6.54
C ARG A 177 -44.13 -18.66 5.12
N ALA A 178 -44.31 -17.70 4.21
CA ALA A 178 -43.79 -17.78 2.85
C ALA A 178 -42.25 -17.91 2.83
N ARG A 179 -41.53 -17.12 3.65
CA ARG A 179 -40.07 -17.24 3.76
C ARG A 179 -39.60 -18.57 4.30
N ILE A 180 -40.30 -19.14 5.29
CA ILE A 180 -39.97 -20.47 5.82
C ILE A 180 -40.14 -21.51 4.72
N PHE A 181 -41.26 -21.47 4.00
CA PHE A 181 -41.54 -22.38 2.88
C PHE A 181 -40.51 -22.28 1.75
N PHE A 182 -40.24 -21.07 1.23
CA PHE A 182 -39.24 -20.88 0.19
C PHE A 182 -37.81 -21.11 0.69
N GLY A 183 -37.53 -20.86 1.97
CA GLY A 183 -36.25 -21.20 2.59
C GLY A 183 -36.00 -22.71 2.61
N GLN A 184 -37.02 -23.51 2.88
CA GLN A 184 -36.94 -24.98 2.81
C GLN A 184 -36.74 -25.48 1.37
N LEU A 185 -37.46 -24.89 0.40
CA LEU A 185 -37.28 -25.21 -1.02
C LEU A 185 -35.90 -24.82 -1.55
N ALA A 186 -35.33 -23.70 -1.07
CA ALA A 186 -34.02 -23.23 -1.49
C ALA A 186 -32.85 -23.92 -0.77
N SER A 187 -33.10 -24.60 0.35
CA SER A 187 -32.08 -25.26 1.16
C SER A 187 -31.16 -26.21 0.38
N PRO A 188 -31.67 -27.10 -0.51
CA PRO A 188 -30.82 -27.98 -1.31
C PRO A 188 -29.88 -27.20 -2.24
N PHE A 189 -30.36 -26.10 -2.83
CA PHE A 189 -29.57 -25.27 -3.74
C PHE A 189 -28.47 -24.49 -3.02
N VAL A 190 -28.77 -23.96 -1.83
CA VAL A 190 -27.76 -23.28 -0.98
C VAL A 190 -26.67 -24.27 -0.57
N MET A 191 -27.06 -25.49 -0.20
CA MET A 191 -26.14 -26.56 0.19
C MET A 191 -25.24 -26.99 -0.98
N LEU A 192 -25.81 -27.14 -2.18
CA LEU A 192 -25.06 -27.42 -3.41
C LEU A 192 -24.04 -26.31 -3.71
N ASN A 193 -24.45 -25.05 -3.62
CA ASN A 193 -23.56 -23.91 -3.88
C ASN A 193 -22.40 -23.83 -2.87
N HIS A 194 -22.66 -24.17 -1.60
CA HIS A 194 -21.61 -24.27 -0.58
C HIS A 194 -20.57 -25.36 -0.90
N VAL A 195 -21.02 -26.52 -1.38
CA VAL A 195 -20.12 -27.60 -1.81
C VAL A 195 -19.28 -27.17 -3.02
N ILE A 196 -19.90 -26.53 -4.02
CA ILE A 196 -19.21 -26.04 -5.22
C ILE A 196 -18.14 -25.01 -4.83
N THR A 197 -18.50 -23.98 -4.07
CA THR A 197 -17.56 -22.93 -3.63
C THR A 197 -16.41 -23.49 -2.80
N ARG A 198 -16.68 -24.42 -1.87
CA ARG A 198 -15.63 -25.11 -1.10
C ARG A 198 -14.71 -25.92 -2.01
N SER A 199 -15.26 -26.60 -3.01
CA SER A 199 -14.45 -27.37 -3.98
C SER A 199 -13.55 -26.47 -4.84
N LEU A 200 -14.05 -25.29 -5.24
CA LEU A 200 -13.28 -24.30 -6.01
C LEU A 200 -12.16 -23.68 -5.18
N ASN A 201 -12.46 -23.28 -3.94
CA ASN A 201 -11.45 -22.75 -3.02
C ASN A 201 -10.36 -23.78 -2.72
N LYS A 202 -10.73 -25.06 -2.54
CA LYS A 202 -9.76 -26.14 -2.39
C LYS A 202 -8.88 -26.29 -3.63
N LYS A 203 -9.47 -26.32 -4.84
CA LYS A 203 -8.71 -26.37 -6.11
C LYS A 203 -7.76 -25.19 -6.28
N LEU A 204 -8.20 -23.98 -5.92
CA LEU A 204 -7.37 -22.77 -5.96
C LEU A 204 -6.19 -22.86 -4.98
N SER A 205 -6.44 -23.30 -3.76
CA SER A 205 -5.40 -23.53 -2.75
C SER A 205 -4.40 -24.58 -3.20
N ASP A 206 -4.87 -25.73 -3.70
CA ASP A 206 -4.01 -26.80 -4.21
C ASP A 206 -3.16 -26.33 -5.40
N TYR A 207 -3.71 -25.50 -6.27
CA TYR A 207 -2.98 -24.89 -7.39
C TYR A 207 -1.89 -23.92 -6.90
N GLN A 208 -2.20 -23.06 -5.93
CA GLN A 208 -1.21 -22.15 -5.33
C GLN A 208 -0.07 -22.92 -4.66
N MET A 209 -0.40 -23.96 -3.89
CA MET A 209 0.60 -24.84 -3.27
C MET A 209 1.47 -25.54 -4.32
N LYS A 210 0.89 -26.09 -5.38
CA LYS A 210 1.66 -26.68 -6.50
C LYS A 210 2.59 -25.67 -7.16
N LYS A 211 2.15 -24.42 -7.32
CA LYS A 211 2.98 -23.34 -7.88
C LYS A 211 4.16 -23.02 -6.97
N LEU A 212 3.94 -22.93 -5.66
CA LEU A 212 5.00 -22.70 -4.66
C LEU A 212 6.02 -23.84 -4.66
N VAL A 213 5.56 -25.10 -4.57
CA VAL A 213 6.45 -26.28 -4.63
C VAL A 213 7.25 -26.31 -5.94
N LYS A 214 6.65 -25.94 -7.07
CA LYS A 214 7.36 -25.87 -8.36
C LYS A 214 8.42 -24.76 -8.37
N GLN A 215 8.16 -23.63 -7.71
CA GLN A 215 9.14 -22.55 -7.56
C GLN A 215 10.29 -22.96 -6.65
N GLU A 216 10.02 -23.61 -5.52
CA GLU A 216 11.03 -24.13 -4.60
C GLU A 216 11.91 -25.20 -5.26
N LYS A 217 11.31 -26.16 -5.98
CA LYS A 217 12.07 -27.16 -6.75
C LYS A 217 13.00 -26.53 -7.79
N ARG A 218 12.56 -25.46 -8.46
CA ARG A 218 13.41 -24.71 -9.41
C ARG A 218 14.57 -24.04 -8.70
N LYS A 219 14.32 -23.36 -7.57
CA LYS A 219 15.37 -22.74 -6.75
C LYS A 219 16.40 -23.77 -6.27
N LEU A 220 15.93 -24.90 -5.72
CA LEU A 220 16.81 -25.98 -5.26
C LEU A 220 17.66 -26.54 -6.41
N THR A 221 17.07 -26.72 -7.59
CA THR A 221 17.78 -27.23 -8.77
C THR A 221 18.85 -26.23 -9.26
N GLU A 222 18.54 -24.93 -9.24
CA GLU A 222 19.50 -23.86 -9.54
C GLU A 222 20.63 -23.81 -8.50
N GLU A 223 20.32 -23.99 -7.22
CA GLU A 223 21.32 -24.05 -6.13
C GLU A 223 22.26 -25.24 -6.29
N ILE A 224 21.73 -26.45 -6.55
CA ILE A 224 22.53 -27.65 -6.82
C ILE A 224 23.43 -27.42 -8.03
N ARG A 225 22.91 -26.82 -9.11
CA ARG A 225 23.71 -26.50 -10.30
C ARG A 225 24.82 -25.50 -9.98
N ARG A 226 24.55 -24.46 -9.19
CA ARG A 226 25.57 -23.50 -8.73
C ARG A 226 26.65 -24.17 -7.88
N GLN A 227 26.26 -25.10 -7.00
CA GLN A 227 27.21 -25.86 -6.20
C GLN A 227 28.11 -26.74 -7.07
N GLN A 228 27.53 -27.48 -8.03
CA GLN A 228 28.30 -28.29 -8.99
C GLN A 228 29.24 -27.44 -9.86
N GLU A 229 28.79 -26.27 -10.32
CA GLU A 229 29.64 -25.35 -11.08
C GLU A 229 30.77 -24.77 -10.21
N ALA A 230 30.50 -24.46 -8.93
CA ALA A 230 31.52 -24.02 -7.98
C ALA A 230 32.54 -25.12 -7.67
N GLU A 231 32.10 -26.36 -7.46
CA GLU A 231 32.96 -27.52 -7.26
C GLU A 231 33.86 -27.78 -8.46
N LYS A 232 33.31 -27.74 -9.68
CA LYS A 232 34.11 -27.82 -10.92
C LYS A 232 35.16 -26.71 -11.03
N ARG A 233 34.84 -25.48 -10.59
CA ARG A 233 35.81 -24.37 -10.57
C ARG A 233 36.89 -24.59 -9.51
N ARG A 234 36.55 -25.15 -8.34
CA ARG A 234 37.51 -25.49 -7.29
C ARG A 234 38.49 -26.55 -7.76
N VAL A 235 38.00 -27.66 -8.32
CA VAL A 235 38.84 -28.73 -8.86
C VAL A 235 39.80 -28.20 -9.93
N LYS A 236 39.31 -27.41 -10.89
CA LYS A 236 40.18 -26.77 -11.91
C LYS A 236 41.25 -25.85 -11.30
N LYS A 237 40.92 -25.14 -10.22
CA LYS A 237 41.87 -24.26 -9.52
C LYS A 237 42.94 -25.08 -8.82
N GLU A 238 42.55 -26.16 -8.13
CA GLU A 238 43.46 -27.10 -7.46
C GLU A 238 44.38 -27.80 -8.46
N GLU A 239 43.85 -28.24 -9.62
CA GLU A 239 44.65 -28.80 -10.73
C GLU A 239 45.68 -27.79 -11.25
N LEU A 240 45.28 -26.52 -11.44
CA LEU A 240 46.16 -25.47 -11.93
C LEU A 240 47.23 -25.08 -10.89
N GLU A 241 46.87 -25.02 -9.61
CA GLU A 241 47.82 -24.80 -8.51
C GLU A 241 48.84 -25.96 -8.42
N ALA A 242 48.39 -27.21 -8.56
CA ALA A 242 49.27 -28.37 -8.60
C ALA A 242 50.22 -28.35 -9.81
N GLN A 243 49.75 -27.97 -11.00
CA GLN A 243 50.60 -27.79 -12.18
C GLN A 243 51.65 -26.69 -11.97
N LEU A 244 51.27 -25.57 -11.35
CA LEU A 244 52.20 -24.48 -11.03
C LEU A 244 53.26 -24.93 -10.02
N GLN A 245 52.90 -25.71 -8.99
CA GLN A 245 53.87 -26.28 -8.04
C GLN A 245 54.85 -27.23 -8.73
N LEU A 246 54.37 -28.11 -9.60
CA LEU A 246 55.23 -28.99 -10.40
C LEU A 246 56.17 -28.19 -11.32
N GLN A 247 55.71 -27.09 -11.91
CA GLN A 247 56.56 -26.22 -12.72
C GLN A 247 57.64 -25.51 -11.89
N LYS A 248 57.29 -25.03 -10.69
CA LYS A 248 58.27 -24.44 -9.76
C LYS A 248 59.34 -25.44 -9.33
N LEU A 249 58.94 -26.64 -8.92
CA LEU A 249 59.88 -27.70 -8.57
C LEU A 249 60.79 -28.08 -9.75
N ARG A 250 60.24 -28.16 -10.97
CA ARG A 250 61.07 -28.38 -12.17
C ARG A 250 62.05 -27.23 -12.41
N ALA A 251 61.62 -25.98 -12.27
CA ALA A 251 62.49 -24.83 -12.40
C ALA A 251 63.61 -24.81 -11.34
N GLU A 252 63.31 -25.17 -10.09
CA GLU A 252 64.28 -25.31 -9.00
C GLU A 252 65.30 -26.43 -9.29
N THR A 253 64.85 -27.62 -9.70
CA THR A 253 65.78 -28.71 -10.07
C THR A 253 66.67 -28.39 -11.28
N VAL A 254 66.19 -27.57 -12.23
CA VAL A 254 66.99 -27.12 -13.37
C VAL A 254 67.99 -26.04 -12.94
N ALA A 255 67.62 -25.16 -12.01
CA ALA A 255 68.55 -24.20 -11.40
C ALA A 255 69.65 -24.92 -10.62
N GLU A 256 69.29 -25.91 -9.78
CA GLU A 256 70.27 -26.74 -9.05
C GLU A 256 71.23 -27.50 -9.97
N LYS A 257 70.75 -28.05 -11.09
CA LYS A 257 71.61 -28.72 -12.09
C LYS A 257 72.53 -27.77 -12.84
N ASN A 258 72.17 -26.50 -12.97
CA ASN A 258 73.03 -25.49 -13.60
C ASN A 258 74.05 -24.88 -12.63
N ASP A 259 73.85 -25.03 -11.31
CA ASP A 259 74.78 -24.60 -10.25
C ASP A 259 75.80 -25.69 -9.86
N THR A 260 75.67 -26.94 -10.34
CA THR A 260 76.72 -27.97 -10.27
C THR A 260 77.63 -27.93 -11.50
N PRO A 261 78.92 -27.52 -11.39
CA PRO A 261 79.85 -27.53 -12.51
C PRO A 261 80.25 -28.97 -12.88
N ASN A 262 80.30 -29.25 -14.19
CA ASN A 262 80.79 -30.48 -14.83
C ASN A 262 82.12 -31.00 -14.25
N GLU A 263 82.09 -32.20 -13.66
CA GLU A 263 83.23 -33.10 -13.54
C GLU A 263 82.80 -34.46 -14.13
N GLU A 264 83.72 -35.22 -14.74
CA GLU A 264 83.52 -36.61 -15.25
C GLU A 264 83.16 -36.84 -16.73
N ILE A 265 83.54 -35.95 -17.66
CA ILE A 265 83.77 -36.34 -19.09
C ILE A 265 85.14 -37.08 -19.25
N ILE A 266 85.79 -37.47 -18.15
CA ILE A 266 87.21 -37.90 -18.16
C ILE A 266 87.42 -39.42 -18.12
N ILE A 267 86.42 -40.26 -17.82
CA ILE A 267 86.69 -41.68 -17.48
C ILE A 267 86.40 -42.68 -18.61
N GLU A 268 85.61 -42.32 -19.61
CA GLU A 268 85.12 -43.29 -20.62
C GLU A 268 86.17 -43.74 -21.67
N LYS A 269 87.41 -43.21 -21.62
CA LYS A 269 88.51 -43.62 -22.51
C LYS A 269 89.48 -44.63 -21.91
N ALA A 270 89.23 -45.16 -20.70
CA ALA A 270 90.21 -45.96 -19.95
C ALA A 270 89.87 -47.46 -19.78
N VAL A 271 88.76 -47.99 -20.31
CA VAL A 271 88.34 -49.39 -20.01
C VAL A 271 88.30 -50.33 -21.23
N ASP A 272 88.51 -49.82 -22.45
CA ASP A 272 88.63 -50.64 -23.68
C ASP A 272 89.87 -51.59 -23.71
N GLU A 273 90.71 -51.60 -22.67
CA GLU A 273 91.95 -52.39 -22.61
C GLU A 273 91.90 -53.68 -21.75
N ILE A 274 90.77 -54.08 -21.15
CA ILE A 274 90.78 -55.18 -20.15
C ILE A 274 90.05 -56.50 -20.54
N GLU A 275 89.26 -56.56 -21.62
CA GLU A 275 88.48 -57.79 -21.95
C GLU A 275 89.18 -58.85 -22.84
N LYS A 276 90.52 -58.83 -22.93
CA LYS A 276 91.29 -59.92 -23.58
C LYS A 276 92.21 -60.61 -22.58
N THR A 277 91.71 -61.61 -21.85
CA THR A 277 92.48 -62.79 -21.41
C THR A 277 91.58 -63.82 -20.71
N ASP A 278 91.74 -65.07 -21.14
CA ASP A 278 91.59 -66.33 -20.39
C ASP A 278 90.22 -67.03 -20.27
N ASP A 279 89.82 -67.66 -21.39
CA ASP A 279 89.81 -69.12 -21.62
C ASP A 279 89.14 -70.13 -20.64
N VAL A 280 88.22 -70.89 -21.25
CA VAL A 280 88.17 -72.38 -21.32
C VAL A 280 87.22 -73.16 -20.37
N GLU A 281 86.04 -73.47 -20.93
CA GLU A 281 85.56 -74.82 -21.34
C GLU A 281 84.42 -75.58 -20.59
N ILE A 282 83.56 -76.17 -21.45
CA ILE A 282 82.94 -77.53 -21.41
C ILE A 282 81.64 -77.68 -20.57
N LEU A 283 80.51 -78.24 -21.03
CA LEU A 283 80.14 -79.11 -22.18
C LEU A 283 78.64 -78.96 -22.53
N VAL A 284 78.28 -79.56 -23.68
CA VAL A 284 77.19 -79.23 -24.62
C VAL A 284 75.96 -80.18 -24.47
N PRO A 285 74.96 -80.25 -25.40
CA PRO A 285 73.52 -80.09 -25.15
C PRO A 285 72.73 -81.39 -25.46
N ASP A 286 71.37 -81.36 -25.48
CA ASP A 286 70.67 -81.89 -26.66
C ASP A 286 69.18 -81.52 -26.76
N GLU A 287 68.71 -81.62 -27.99
CA GLU A 287 67.49 -81.12 -28.59
C GLU A 287 66.17 -81.79 -28.16
N SER A 288 65.09 -81.10 -28.57
CA SER A 288 63.95 -81.66 -29.32
C SER A 288 62.59 -81.75 -28.62
N ASN A 289 61.63 -81.29 -29.42
CA ASN A 289 60.33 -81.89 -29.69
C ASN A 289 59.07 -81.52 -28.90
N GLU A 290 58.06 -81.32 -29.74
CA GLU A 290 56.72 -81.91 -29.66
C GLU A 290 55.63 -81.20 -28.86
N GLU A 291 54.63 -80.80 -29.66
CA GLU A 291 53.23 -81.22 -29.58
C GLU A 291 52.36 -80.81 -28.40
N ASP A 292 51.20 -80.29 -28.84
CA ASP A 292 49.85 -80.60 -28.38
C ASP A 292 49.40 -80.26 -26.96
N GLY A 293 48.17 -79.73 -26.92
CA GLY A 293 47.29 -79.98 -25.78
C GLY A 293 46.18 -78.95 -25.61
N LYS A 294 45.07 -79.18 -26.32
CA LYS A 294 43.66 -78.93 -25.93
C LYS A 294 43.31 -77.75 -25.03
#